data_AF-A0A1V1WTA6-F1
#
_entry.id   AF-A0A1V1WTA6-F1
#
_cell.length_a   1.000
_cell.length_b   1.000
_cell.length_c   1.000
_cell.angle_alpha   90.00
_cell.angle_beta   90.00
_cell.angle_gamma   90.00
#
_symmetry.space_group_name_H-M   'P 1'
#
loop_
_entity.id
_entity.type
_entity.pdbx_description
1 polymer ?
#
loop_
_entity_poly.entity_id
_entity_poly.type
_entity_poly.pdbx_seq_one_letter_code
_entity_poly.pdbx_strand_id
1 'polypeptide(L)'
;MIITSDKDRILSNNLALRWLYNVTFIVLAFTGFGQMPIFKRYYISDIPGMGWTADFYFTHYIHYLGATILLALFAYVSADFLLLGKKKTKLTTSAHVRILILIGVVATGVLRVMKNLPDVVFSPGFTLFIDIGHLGFVMMYFLVALFCLILKSGWVERKSR
;
A
#
# COMPACT_ATOMS: atom_id res chain seq x y z
N MET A 1 -26.77 -29.78 -9.72
CA MET A 1 -26.72 -28.41 -10.26
C MET A 1 -27.25 -27.47 -9.19
N ILE A 2 -26.39 -27.04 -8.26
CA ILE A 2 -26.80 -26.09 -7.20
C ILE A 2 -26.37 -24.72 -7.69
N ILE A 3 -27.36 -23.90 -8.02
CA ILE A 3 -27.19 -22.48 -8.32
C ILE A 3 -26.74 -21.80 -7.02
N THR A 4 -25.44 -21.63 -6.83
CA THR A 4 -24.91 -20.77 -5.78
C THR A 4 -25.12 -19.33 -6.20
N SER A 5 -25.96 -18.63 -5.43
CA SER A 5 -26.26 -17.19 -5.57
C SER A 5 -24.99 -16.35 -5.65
N ASP A 6 -25.03 -15.32 -6.51
CA ASP A 6 -23.98 -14.31 -6.79
C ASP A 6 -23.40 -13.59 -5.54
N LYS A 7 -24.01 -13.78 -4.37
CA LYS A 7 -23.61 -13.23 -3.07
C LYS A 7 -22.34 -13.83 -2.44
N ASP A 8 -21.81 -14.93 -2.98
CA ASP A 8 -20.60 -15.57 -2.45
C ASP A 8 -19.27 -14.97 -2.97
N ARG A 9 -19.33 -13.87 -3.74
CA ARG A 9 -18.21 -13.39 -4.59
C ARG A 9 -17.53 -12.10 -4.10
N ILE A 10 -17.46 -11.84 -2.79
CA ILE A 10 -17.12 -10.46 -2.35
C ILE A 10 -15.63 -10.19 -2.06
N LEU A 11 -14.74 -11.19 -1.93
CA LEU A 11 -13.33 -10.88 -1.60
C LEU A 11 -12.25 -11.42 -2.56
N SER A 12 -12.48 -12.51 -3.29
CA SER A 12 -11.43 -13.12 -4.15
C SER A 12 -11.55 -12.81 -5.65
N ASN A 13 -12.73 -12.41 -6.13
CA ASN A 13 -13.05 -12.35 -7.58
C ASN A 13 -13.48 -10.97 -8.09
N ASN A 14 -13.36 -9.91 -7.29
CA ASN A 14 -13.59 -8.55 -7.79
C ASN A 14 -12.31 -8.04 -8.48
N LEU A 15 -12.29 -8.19 -9.80
CA LEU A 15 -11.17 -7.80 -10.65
C LEU A 15 -10.84 -6.30 -10.51
N ALA A 16 -11.86 -5.45 -10.40
CA ALA A 16 -11.67 -4.01 -10.25
C ALA A 16 -10.95 -3.65 -8.94
N LEU A 17 -11.31 -4.25 -7.80
CA LEU A 17 -10.61 -4.00 -6.53
C LEU A 17 -9.14 -4.46 -6.57
N ARG A 18 -8.86 -5.59 -7.22
CA ARG A 18 -7.48 -6.08 -7.39
C ARG A 18 -6.65 -5.14 -8.25
N TRP A 19 -7.20 -4.66 -9.36
CA TRP A 19 -6.55 -3.67 -10.22
C TRP A 19 -6.33 -2.35 -9.48
N LEU A 20 -7.37 -1.84 -8.82
CA LEU A 20 -7.29 -0.60 -8.07
C LEU A 20 -6.21 -0.68 -6.98
N TYR A 21 -6.15 -1.78 -6.23
CA TYR A 21 -5.10 -2.04 -5.25
C TYR A 21 -3.70 -2.04 -5.89
N ASN A 22 -3.50 -2.78 -6.99
CA ASN A 22 -2.20 -2.89 -7.65
C ASN A 22 -1.73 -1.54 -8.23
N VAL A 23 -2.63 -0.83 -8.92
CA VAL A 23 -2.36 0.49 -9.50
C VAL A 23 -2.04 1.49 -8.39
N THR A 24 -2.78 1.46 -7.27
CA THR A 24 -2.51 2.32 -6.11
C THR A 24 -1.09 2.12 -5.59
N PHE A 25 -0.63 0.87 -5.44
CA PHE A 25 0.75 0.58 -5.03
C PHE A 25 1.79 1.06 -6.03
N ILE A 26 1.54 0.91 -7.33
CA ILE A 26 2.46 1.39 -8.38
C ILE A 26 2.57 2.92 -8.33
N VAL A 27 1.45 3.63 -8.24
CA VAL A 27 1.42 5.10 -8.13
C VAL A 27 2.13 5.56 -6.86
N LEU A 28 1.85 4.92 -5.72
CA LEU A 28 2.51 5.23 -4.45
C LEU A 28 4.02 4.99 -4.50
N ALA A 29 4.46 3.87 -5.06
CA ALA A 29 5.89 3.59 -5.22
C ALA A 29 6.55 4.64 -6.11
N PHE A 30 5.99 4.89 -7.30
CA PHE A 30 6.53 5.83 -8.26
C PHE A 30 6.64 7.24 -7.68
N THR A 31 5.57 7.75 -7.07
CA THR A 31 5.55 9.08 -6.46
C THR A 31 6.37 9.17 -5.17
N GLY A 32 6.43 8.11 -4.36
CA GLY A 32 7.30 8.06 -3.19
C GLY A 32 8.79 8.11 -3.55
N PHE A 33 9.15 7.45 -4.66
CA PHE A 33 10.47 7.57 -5.27
C PHE A 33 10.73 8.97 -5.85
N GLY A 34 9.73 9.60 -6.48
CA GLY A 34 9.83 10.97 -6.99
C GLY A 34 9.98 12.07 -5.93
N GLN A 35 9.54 11.81 -4.69
CA GLN A 35 9.81 12.70 -3.55
C GLN A 35 11.29 12.70 -3.14
N MET A 36 12.06 11.71 -3.56
CA MET A 36 13.53 11.70 -3.43
C MET A 36 14.14 12.30 -4.69
N PRO A 37 15.33 12.93 -4.62
CA PRO A 37 15.96 13.57 -5.78
C PRO A 37 16.57 12.56 -6.79
N ILE A 38 15.96 11.38 -6.95
CA ILE A 38 16.46 10.31 -7.82
C ILE A 38 16.02 10.48 -9.28
N PHE A 39 14.80 10.95 -9.55
CA PHE A 39 14.29 11.05 -10.92
C PHE A 39 15.05 12.11 -11.72
N LYS A 40 15.42 13.22 -11.08
CA LYS A 40 16.32 14.20 -11.67
C LYS A 40 17.74 13.66 -11.81
N ARG A 41 18.26 12.94 -10.81
CA ARG A 41 19.62 12.38 -10.83
C ARG A 41 19.84 11.33 -11.92
N TYR A 42 18.79 10.59 -12.28
CA TYR A 42 18.84 9.53 -13.29
C TYR A 42 18.05 9.88 -14.56
N TYR A 43 17.87 11.17 -14.87
CA TYR A 43 17.32 11.66 -16.14
C TYR A 43 15.88 11.20 -16.47
N ILE A 44 15.13 10.72 -15.47
CA ILE A 44 13.72 10.32 -15.64
C ILE A 44 12.86 11.54 -15.98
N SER A 45 13.17 12.69 -15.37
CA SER A 45 12.50 13.96 -15.67
C SER A 45 12.73 14.48 -17.08
N ASP A 46 13.76 13.97 -17.76
CA ASP A 46 14.21 14.48 -19.05
C ASP A 46 13.57 13.70 -20.21
N ILE A 47 12.85 12.62 -19.90
CA ILE A 47 11.96 11.94 -20.82
C ILE A 47 10.84 12.92 -21.22
N PRO A 48 10.54 13.09 -22.53
CA PRO A 48 9.49 14.00 -22.98
C PRO A 48 8.16 13.75 -22.25
N GLY A 49 7.61 14.81 -21.62
CA GLY A 49 6.37 14.74 -20.83
C GLY A 49 6.52 14.31 -19.38
N MET A 50 7.73 13.97 -18.90
CA MET A 50 8.00 13.49 -17.53
C MET A 50 8.61 14.54 -16.61
N GLY A 51 8.67 15.81 -17.01
CA GLY A 51 9.25 16.88 -16.18
C GLY A 51 8.60 17.04 -14.80
N TRP A 52 7.30 16.73 -14.69
CA TRP A 52 6.54 16.75 -13.43
C TRP A 52 7.06 15.76 -12.38
N THR A 53 7.77 14.71 -12.79
CA THR A 53 8.23 13.65 -11.89
C THR A 53 9.32 14.12 -10.93
N ALA A 54 10.02 15.21 -11.27
CA ALA A 54 10.98 15.88 -10.37
C ALA A 54 10.35 17.05 -9.57
N ASP A 55 9.06 17.35 -9.76
CA ASP A 55 8.34 18.34 -8.95
C ASP A 55 7.93 17.68 -7.62
N PHE A 56 8.56 18.12 -6.54
CA PHE A 56 8.30 17.60 -5.20
C PHE A 56 6.83 17.80 -4.79
N TYR A 57 6.25 18.98 -4.98
CA TYR A 57 4.89 19.25 -4.50
C TYR A 57 3.87 18.44 -5.31
N PHE A 58 4.04 18.39 -6.63
CA PHE A 58 3.14 17.64 -7.49
C PHE A 58 3.18 16.12 -7.18
N THR A 59 4.38 15.54 -7.06
CA THR A 59 4.53 14.14 -6.65
C THR A 59 4.02 13.92 -5.22
N HIS A 60 4.16 14.88 -4.31
CA HIS A 60 3.63 14.83 -2.95
C HIS A 60 2.09 14.78 -2.92
N TYR A 61 1.41 15.63 -3.69
CA TYR A 61 -0.05 15.61 -3.80
C TYR A 61 -0.57 14.28 -4.33
N ILE A 62 0.01 13.75 -5.40
CA ILE A 62 -0.39 12.46 -5.96
C ILE A 62 -0.15 11.34 -4.94
N HIS A 63 0.97 11.39 -4.21
CA HIS A 63 1.27 10.39 -3.18
C HIS A 63 0.24 10.41 -2.05
N TYR A 64 -0.16 11.60 -1.58
CA TYR A 64 -1.19 11.75 -0.54
C TYR A 64 -2.57 11.26 -1.01
N LEU A 65 -2.93 11.54 -2.27
CA LEU A 65 -4.14 11.01 -2.86
C LEU A 65 -4.10 9.47 -2.94
N GLY A 66 -2.98 8.91 -3.41
CA GLY A 66 -2.75 7.46 -3.44
C GLY A 66 -2.82 6.84 -2.04
N ALA A 67 -2.27 7.51 -1.03
CA ALA A 67 -2.29 7.02 0.36
C ALA A 67 -3.71 7.03 0.92
N THR A 68 -4.49 8.07 0.61
CA THR A 68 -5.91 8.16 0.97
C THR A 68 -6.71 7.01 0.35
N ILE A 69 -6.50 6.73 -0.94
CA ILE A 69 -7.14 5.60 -1.64
C ILE A 69 -6.73 4.27 -1.00
N LEU A 70 -5.44 4.09 -0.69
CA LEU A 70 -4.95 2.87 -0.05
C LEU A 70 -5.59 2.64 1.33
N LEU A 71 -5.69 3.69 2.16
CA LEU A 71 -6.35 3.62 3.46
C LEU A 71 -7.84 3.29 3.33
N ALA A 72 -8.54 3.89 2.37
CA ALA A 72 -9.94 3.58 2.08
C ALA A 72 -10.13 2.12 1.64
N LEU A 73 -9.24 1.60 0.78
CA LEU A 73 -9.23 0.19 0.38
C LEU A 73 -9.01 -0.74 1.57
N PHE A 74 -8.06 -0.41 2.45
CA PHE A 74 -7.80 -1.20 3.65
C PHE A 74 -8.98 -1.19 4.60
N ALA A 75 -9.61 -0.04 4.83
CA ALA A 75 -10.81 0.06 5.64
C ALA A 75 -11.94 -0.80 5.04
N TYR A 76 -12.19 -0.69 3.74
CA TYR A 76 -13.21 -1.45 3.04
C TYR A 76 -12.98 -2.97 3.11
N VAL A 77 -11.78 -3.44 2.73
CA VAL A 77 -11.47 -4.89 2.72
C VAL A 77 -11.45 -5.46 4.13
N SER A 78 -10.98 -4.70 5.12
CA SER A 78 -10.99 -5.13 6.52
C SER A 78 -12.41 -5.23 7.06
N ALA A 79 -13.27 -4.24 6.77
CA ALA A 79 -14.68 -4.29 7.16
C ALA A 79 -15.41 -5.47 6.51
N ASP A 80 -15.21 -5.70 5.20
CA ASP A 80 -15.78 -6.85 4.50
C ASP A 80 -15.33 -8.18 5.14
N PHE A 81 -14.03 -8.34 5.38
CA PHE A 81 -13.50 -9.54 6.01
C PHE A 81 -14.06 -9.74 7.42
N LEU A 82 -14.10 -8.71 8.26
CA LEU A 82 -14.54 -8.83 9.65
C LEU A 82 -16.05 -9.09 9.77
N LEU A 83 -16.86 -8.45 8.93
CA LEU A 83 -18.32 -8.54 9.00
C LEU A 83 -18.86 -9.77 8.26
N LEU A 84 -18.28 -10.12 7.11
CA LEU A 84 -18.84 -11.13 6.19
C LEU A 84 -17.89 -12.33 6.01
N GLY A 85 -16.59 -12.10 5.91
CA GLY A 85 -15.59 -13.12 5.56
C GLY A 85 -15.18 -14.06 6.70
N LYS A 86 -15.02 -13.54 7.93
CA LYS A 86 -14.38 -14.22 9.07
C LYS A 86 -15.06 -15.53 9.47
N LYS A 87 -16.35 -15.69 9.17
CA LYS A 87 -17.09 -16.94 9.42
C LYS A 87 -16.67 -18.06 8.47
N LYS A 88 -16.37 -17.74 7.20
CA LYS A 88 -16.10 -18.71 6.13
C LYS A 88 -14.60 -18.94 5.88
N THR A 89 -13.76 -17.94 6.18
CA THR A 89 -12.32 -17.97 5.88
C THR A 89 -11.46 -17.62 7.10
N LYS A 90 -10.20 -18.06 7.07
CA LYS A 90 -9.16 -17.63 8.01
C LYS A 90 -8.02 -16.96 7.24
N LEU A 91 -7.31 -16.05 7.91
CA LEU A 91 -6.13 -15.39 7.35
C LEU A 91 -4.97 -16.38 7.30
N THR A 92 -4.23 -16.39 6.19
CA THR A 92 -3.03 -17.21 6.05
C THR A 92 -1.86 -16.61 6.84
N THR A 93 -0.79 -17.37 7.09
CA THR A 93 0.44 -16.83 7.69
C THR A 93 1.00 -15.67 6.86
N SER A 94 0.99 -15.82 5.53
CA SER A 94 1.40 -14.77 4.59
C SER A 94 0.57 -13.48 4.73
N ALA A 95 -0.73 -13.59 5.04
CA ALA A 95 -1.57 -12.43 5.27
C ALA A 95 -1.17 -11.68 6.55
N HIS A 96 -0.92 -12.39 7.65
CA HIS A 96 -0.49 -11.76 8.90
C HIS A 96 0.83 -11.02 8.74
N VAL A 97 1.81 -11.63 8.05
CA VAL A 97 3.10 -10.97 7.75
C VAL A 97 2.88 -9.70 6.94
N ARG A 98 2.11 -9.77 5.86
CA ARG A 98 1.82 -8.60 5.02
C ARG A 98 1.08 -7.49 5.77
N ILE A 99 0.08 -7.85 6.58
CA ILE A 99 -0.66 -6.90 7.42
C ILE A 99 0.27 -6.20 8.41
N LEU A 100 1.15 -6.94 9.09
CA LEU A 100 2.09 -6.37 10.05
C LEU A 100 3.01 -5.33 9.41
N ILE A 101 3.53 -5.63 8.22
CA ILE A 101 4.38 -4.70 7.47
C ILE A 101 3.59 -3.47 7.04
N LEU A 102 2.36 -3.65 6.54
CA LEU A 102 1.48 -2.54 6.15
C LEU A 102 1.14 -1.62 7.33
N ILE A 103 0.95 -2.17 8.53
CA ILE A 103 0.80 -1.35 9.74
C ILE A 103 2.03 -0.47 9.94
N GLY A 104 3.25 -1.01 9.74
CA GLY A 104 4.49 -0.23 9.76
C GLY A 104 4.54 0.87 8.70
N VAL A 105 4.15 0.57 7.46
CA VAL A 105 4.04 1.56 6.36
C VAL A 105 3.07 2.68 6.73
N VAL A 106 1.88 2.34 7.23
CA VAL A 106 0.85 3.32 7.58
C VAL A 106 1.29 4.15 8.78
N ALA A 107 1.81 3.54 9.84
CA ALA A 107 2.25 4.24 11.04
C ALA A 107 3.36 5.25 10.71
N THR A 108 4.39 4.82 9.98
CA THR A 108 5.46 5.72 9.53
C THR A 108 4.96 6.77 8.54
N GLY A 109 4.00 6.43 7.67
CA GLY A 109 3.35 7.37 6.76
C GLY A 109 2.60 8.48 7.49
N VAL A 110 1.83 8.14 8.53
CA VAL A 110 1.14 9.11 9.39
C VAL A 110 2.16 10.04 10.06
N LEU A 111 3.26 9.52 10.59
CA LEU A 111 4.33 10.35 11.16
C LEU A 111 4.96 11.27 10.10
N ARG A 112 5.12 10.81 8.85
CA ARG A 112 5.58 11.67 7.74
C ARG A 112 4.60 12.79 7.41
N VAL A 113 3.29 12.53 7.53
CA VAL A 113 2.26 13.58 7.38
C VAL A 113 2.34 14.57 8.54
N MET A 114 2.46 14.07 9.77
CA MET A 114 2.53 14.91 10.97
C MET A 114 3.69 15.90 10.90
N LYS A 115 4.91 15.47 10.53
CA LYS A 115 6.06 16.38 10.42
C LYS A 115 5.94 17.46 9.33
N ASN A 116 4.96 17.33 8.43
CA ASN A 116 4.68 18.33 7.40
C ASN A 116 3.64 19.38 7.87
N LEU A 117 3.10 19.24 9.08
CA LEU A 117 2.22 20.24 9.69
C LEU A 117 3.06 21.38 10.29
N PRO A 118 2.56 22.64 10.24
CA PRO A 118 3.33 23.81 10.69
C PRO A 118 3.73 23.76 12.17
N ASP A 119 2.90 23.14 13.01
CA ASP A 119 3.06 23.14 14.47
C ASP A 119 3.72 21.87 15.01
N VAL A 120 4.12 20.94 14.15
CA VAL A 120 4.71 19.66 14.56
C VAL A 120 6.17 19.60 14.16
N VAL A 121 7.05 19.81 15.14
CA VAL A 121 8.50 19.77 14.92
C VAL A 121 9.08 18.50 15.54
N PHE A 122 9.67 17.67 14.69
CA PHE A 122 10.42 16.48 15.12
C PHE A 122 11.92 16.76 15.11
N SER A 123 12.67 16.04 15.97
CA SER A 123 14.12 16.15 15.95
C SER A 123 14.69 15.65 14.60
N PRO A 124 15.87 16.13 14.17
CA PRO A 124 16.48 15.67 12.92
C PRO A 124 16.70 14.16 12.87
N GLY A 125 17.17 13.57 13.98
CA GLY A 125 17.40 12.13 14.07
C GLY A 125 16.09 11.32 13.99
N PHE A 126 15.02 11.80 14.61
CA PHE A 126 13.72 11.14 14.52
C PHE A 126 13.10 11.27 13.12
N THR A 127 13.24 12.43 12.49
CA THR A 127 12.80 12.64 11.10
C THR A 127 13.49 11.68 10.13
N LEU A 128 14.82 11.54 10.26
CA LEU A 128 15.60 10.59 9.47
C LEU A 128 15.14 9.14 9.69
N PHE A 129 14.93 8.76 10.95
CA PHE A 129 14.43 7.43 11.31
C PHE A 129 13.06 7.15 10.67
N ILE A 130 12.14 8.11 10.70
CA ILE A 130 10.82 7.98 10.07
C ILE A 130 10.95 7.83 8.56
N ASP A 131 11.75 8.67 7.89
CA ASP A 131 11.87 8.65 6.42
C ASP A 131 12.51 7.34 5.92
N ILE A 132 13.63 6.92 6.51
CA ILE A 132 14.29 5.66 6.17
C ILE A 132 13.41 4.47 6.56
N GLY A 133 12.78 4.52 7.74
CA GLY A 133 11.88 3.48 8.21
C GLY A 133 10.70 3.27 7.27
N HIS A 134 10.06 4.36 6.83
CA HIS A 134 8.96 4.30 5.88
C HIS A 134 9.39 3.66 4.55
N LEU A 135 10.51 4.12 3.98
CA LEU A 135 11.07 3.51 2.76
C LEU A 135 11.38 2.02 2.98
N GLY A 136 12.00 1.67 4.11
CA GLY A 136 12.33 0.30 4.49
C GLY A 136 11.10 -0.60 4.56
N PHE A 137 10.02 -0.16 5.22
CA PHE A 137 8.77 -0.92 5.28
C PHE A 137 8.13 -1.10 3.90
N VAL A 138 8.12 -0.07 3.05
CA VAL A 138 7.57 -0.16 1.70
C VAL A 138 8.39 -1.14 0.85
N MET A 139 9.72 -1.09 0.91
CA MET A 139 10.58 -2.03 0.19
C MET A 139 10.41 -3.46 0.70
N MET A 140 10.36 -3.65 2.01
CA MET A 140 10.09 -4.96 2.62
C MET A 140 8.72 -5.50 2.20
N TYR A 141 7.70 -4.65 2.12
CA TYR A 141 6.38 -5.04 1.65
C TYR A 141 6.42 -5.56 0.22
N PHE A 142 7.09 -4.85 -0.69
CA PHE A 142 7.22 -5.29 -2.09
C PHE A 142 7.97 -6.61 -2.23
N LEU A 143 9.05 -6.82 -1.48
CA LEU A 143 9.79 -8.08 -1.48
C LEU A 143 8.93 -9.25 -0.99
N VAL A 144 8.22 -9.07 0.12
CA VAL A 144 7.31 -10.09 0.65
C VAL A 144 6.15 -10.35 -0.31
N ALA A 145 5.58 -9.30 -0.91
CA ALA A 145 4.50 -9.43 -1.89
C ALA A 145 4.95 -10.21 -3.13
N LEU A 146 6.16 -9.92 -3.65
CA LEU A 146 6.76 -10.64 -4.77
C LEU A 146 7.04 -12.11 -4.42
N PHE A 147 7.61 -12.36 -3.25
CA PHE A 147 7.84 -13.71 -2.76
C PHE A 147 6.53 -14.51 -2.63
N CYS A 148 5.48 -13.89 -2.07
CA CYS A 148 4.16 -14.51 -1.98
C CYS A 148 3.53 -14.75 -3.36
N LEU A 149 3.78 -13.87 -4.34
CA LEU A 149 3.34 -14.06 -5.73
C LEU A 149 3.99 -15.31 -6.35
N ILE A 150 5.31 -15.47 -6.17
CA ILE A 150 6.08 -16.62 -6.66
C ILE A 150 5.57 -17.91 -6.01
N LEU A 151 5.34 -17.90 -4.69
CA LEU A 151 4.81 -19.04 -3.94
C LEU A 151 3.29 -19.25 -4.10
N LYS A 152 2.60 -18.40 -4.86
CA LYS A 152 1.14 -18.40 -5.02
C LYS A 152 0.38 -18.38 -3.68
N SER A 153 0.93 -17.67 -2.68
CA SER A 153 0.38 -17.58 -1.34
C SER A 153 -0.73 -16.52 -1.25
N GLY A 154 -1.96 -16.99 -1.03
CA GLY A 154 -3.15 -16.15 -0.89
C GLY A 154 -3.25 -15.43 0.46
N TRP A 155 -4.16 -14.46 0.55
CA TRP A 155 -4.46 -13.73 1.79
C TRP A 155 -5.39 -14.50 2.73
N VAL A 156 -6.22 -15.38 2.18
CA VAL A 156 -7.23 -16.14 2.93
C VAL A 156 -7.25 -17.58 2.50
N GLU A 157 -7.57 -18.46 3.44
CA GLU A 157 -7.83 -19.88 3.20
C GLU A 157 -9.20 -20.26 3.79
N ARG A 158 -9.84 -21.27 3.20
CA ARG A 158 -11.14 -21.76 3.67
C ARG A 158 -10.95 -22.50 4.99
N LYS A 159 -11.81 -22.23 5.98
CA LYS A 159 -11.82 -23.02 7.22
C LYS A 159 -12.25 -24.46 6.88
N SER A 160 -11.49 -25.45 7.32
CA SER A 160 -11.97 -26.84 7.32
C SER A 160 -13.14 -26.93 8.29
N ARG A 161 -14.23 -27.58 7.87
CA ARG A 161 -15.38 -27.84 8.73
C ARG A 161 -14.98 -28.68 9.94
#